data_AF-A0A3B9K5Q2-F1
#
_entry.id   AF-A0A3B9K5Q2-F1
#
_cell.length_a   1.000
_cell.length_b   1.000
_cell.length_c   1.000
_cell.angle_alpha   90.00
_cell.angle_beta   90.00
_cell.angle_gamma   90.00
#
_symmetry.space_group_name_H-M   'P 1'
#
loop_
_entity.id
_entity.type
_entity.pdbx_description
1 polymer ?
#
loop_
_entity_poly.entity_id
_entity_poly.type
_entity_poly.pdbx_seq_one_letter_code
_entity_poly.pdbx_strand_id
1 'polypeptide(L)'
;IFGSYIDKDRSLTGEALNVLILDTFVALMAGLVIFPACFAYGIEPGQGPSLIFITLPNVFNNMAMGRFWGTLFFLFMSFAAMSTVVAVFQNIMSFAMDITGCSAKKAAAVNLPIVLILSLPCLLGFNVLSWIQPLGEGTGILDLEDFIVSNNLLPLGSLIYLLFCTSRYGWGFKNFLAEANEGKGIKFPAGLRVYVSFIIPLILLVIFVQGYISFFG
;
A
#
# COMPACT_ATOMS: atom_id res chain seq x y z
N ILE A 1 2.42 0.44 -14.02
CA ILE A 1 2.30 1.87 -14.41
C ILE A 1 3.57 2.64 -14.04
N PHE A 2 4.00 2.77 -12.77
CA PHE A 2 5.31 3.43 -12.52
C PHE A 2 6.49 2.76 -13.23
N GLY A 3 6.52 1.42 -13.24
CA GLY A 3 7.53 0.67 -14.00
C GLY A 3 7.50 0.89 -15.52
N SER A 4 6.38 1.35 -16.11
CA SER A 4 6.33 1.66 -17.55
C SER A 4 6.91 3.04 -17.88
N TYR A 5 7.20 3.87 -16.88
CA TYR A 5 7.89 5.16 -17.03
C TYR A 5 9.38 5.09 -16.67
N ILE A 6 9.90 3.91 -16.31
CA ILE A 6 11.33 3.72 -16.00
C ILE A 6 12.10 3.53 -17.30
N ASP A 7 13.15 4.32 -17.51
CA ASP A 7 14.10 4.15 -18.61
C ASP A 7 14.84 2.81 -18.48
N LYS A 8 15.06 2.14 -19.61
CA LYS A 8 15.70 0.81 -19.70
C LYS A 8 17.21 0.80 -19.38
N ASP A 9 17.75 1.90 -18.85
CA ASP A 9 19.15 2.05 -18.48
C ASP A 9 19.51 1.31 -17.18
N ARG A 10 18.53 1.10 -16.28
CA ARG A 10 18.73 0.44 -15.00
C ARG A 10 17.90 -0.84 -14.89
N SER A 11 18.50 -1.87 -14.29
CA SER A 11 17.79 -3.12 -13.99
C SER A 11 16.64 -2.87 -13.01
N LEU A 12 15.44 -3.34 -13.35
CA LEU A 12 14.25 -3.23 -12.51
C LEU A 12 14.45 -3.89 -11.13
N THR A 13 15.22 -4.97 -11.07
CA THR A 13 15.50 -5.68 -9.81
C THR A 13 16.30 -4.82 -8.83
N GLY A 14 17.27 -4.04 -9.31
CA GLY A 14 18.06 -3.14 -8.47
C GLY A 14 17.20 -2.03 -7.84
N GLU A 15 16.34 -1.41 -8.64
CA GLU A 15 15.42 -0.38 -8.15
C GLU A 15 14.39 -0.96 -7.17
N ALA A 16 13.85 -2.15 -7.46
CA ALA A 16 12.94 -2.86 -6.55
C ALA A 16 13.60 -3.17 -5.19
N LEU A 17 14.87 -3.59 -5.17
CA LEU A 17 15.61 -3.84 -3.93
C LEU A 17 15.83 -2.56 -3.12
N ASN A 18 16.19 -1.45 -3.78
CA ASN A 18 16.35 -0.16 -3.11
C ASN A 18 15.05 0.29 -2.44
N VAL A 19 13.93 0.20 -3.17
CA VAL A 19 12.61 0.53 -2.63
C VAL A 19 12.27 -0.37 -1.43
N LEU A 20 12.48 -1.68 -1.54
CA LEU A 20 12.20 -2.63 -0.46
C LEU A 20 13.03 -2.34 0.79
N ILE A 21 14.33 -2.07 0.64
CA ILE A 21 15.22 -1.78 1.76
C ILE A 21 14.81 -0.48 2.44
N LEU A 22 14.53 0.57 1.67
CA LEU A 22 14.12 1.87 2.22
C LEU A 22 12.77 1.77 2.94
N ASP A 23 11.79 1.09 2.35
CA ASP A 23 10.47 0.87 2.96
C ASP A 23 10.58 0.09 4.28
N THR A 24 11.32 -1.02 4.26
CA THR A 24 11.55 -1.84 5.46
C THR A 24 12.28 -1.05 6.54
N PHE A 25 13.30 -0.27 6.16
CA PHE A 25 14.06 0.54 7.10
C PHE A 25 13.18 1.59 7.78
N VAL A 26 12.36 2.31 7.01
CA VAL A 26 11.43 3.31 7.54
C VAL A 26 10.38 2.66 8.44
N ALA A 27 9.82 1.51 8.04
CA ALA A 27 8.86 0.76 8.84
C ALA A 27 9.44 0.31 10.19
N LEU A 28 10.68 -0.20 10.19
CA LEU A 28 11.38 -0.58 11.43
C LEU A 28 11.64 0.62 12.34
N MET A 29 12.12 1.74 11.78
CA MET A 29 12.32 2.97 12.55
C MET A 29 11.00 3.48 13.15
N ALA A 30 9.91 3.46 12.38
CA ALA A 30 8.59 3.86 12.87
C ALA A 30 8.10 2.96 14.01
N GLY A 31 8.25 1.63 13.89
CA GLY A 31 7.90 0.68 14.95
C GLY A 31 8.71 0.92 16.24
N LEU A 32 10.02 1.15 16.11
CA LEU A 32 10.89 1.45 17.25
C LEU A 32 10.57 2.77 17.95
N VAL A 33 9.92 3.72 17.27
CA VAL A 33 9.46 4.97 17.88
C VAL A 33 8.07 4.80 18.51
N ILE A 34 7.14 4.15 17.80
CA ILE A 34 5.73 4.06 18.20
C ILE A 34 5.54 3.09 19.36
N PHE A 35 6.10 1.87 19.33
CA PHE A 35 5.82 0.88 20.37
C PHE A 35 6.31 1.32 21.77
N PRO A 36 7.54 1.83 21.95
CA PRO A 36 7.97 2.31 23.26
C PRO A 36 7.15 3.50 23.76
N ALA A 37 6.72 4.38 22.85
CA ALA A 37 5.82 5.47 23.18
C ALA A 37 4.46 4.94 23.68
N CYS A 38 3.86 3.97 22.98
CA CYS A 38 2.60 3.36 23.42
C CYS A 38 2.71 2.79 24.84
N PHE A 39 3.77 2.02 25.13
CA PHE A 39 3.98 1.45 26.47
C PHE A 39 4.27 2.50 27.54
N ALA A 40 5.03 3.55 27.22
CA ALA A 40 5.34 4.63 28.16
C ALA A 40 4.11 5.45 28.56
N TYR A 41 3.16 5.63 27.64
CA TYR A 41 1.94 6.42 27.87
C TYR A 41 0.69 5.58 28.14
N GLY A 42 0.83 4.26 28.28
CA GLY A 42 -0.30 3.35 28.56
C GLY A 42 -1.33 3.29 27.43
N ILE A 43 -0.91 3.57 26.19
CA ILE A 43 -1.76 3.50 25.00
C ILE A 43 -1.71 2.08 24.47
N GLU A 44 -2.87 1.48 24.24
CA GLU A 44 -2.96 0.11 23.73
C GLU A 44 -2.41 0.02 22.29
N PRO A 45 -1.35 -0.78 22.05
CA PRO A 45 -0.83 -0.99 20.70
C PRO A 45 -1.84 -1.85 19.93
N GLY A 46 -2.55 -1.25 18.98
CA GLY A 46 -3.57 -1.96 18.21
C GLY A 46 -4.80 -1.13 17.81
N GLN A 47 -4.88 0.15 18.21
CA GLN A 47 -6.01 1.04 17.86
C GLN A 47 -6.10 1.45 16.37
N GLY A 48 -5.48 0.68 15.48
CA GLY A 48 -5.53 0.88 14.04
C GLY A 48 -5.02 2.24 13.59
N PRO A 49 -5.59 2.83 12.52
CA PRO A 49 -5.14 4.09 11.94
C PRO A 49 -5.13 5.28 12.91
N SER A 50 -5.99 5.25 13.93
CA SER A 50 -6.09 6.32 14.94
C SER A 50 -4.89 6.38 15.88
N LEU A 51 -4.13 5.29 16.01
CA LEU A 51 -3.03 5.15 16.97
C LEU A 51 -1.95 6.22 16.79
N ILE A 52 -1.62 6.56 15.54
CA ILE A 52 -0.61 7.59 15.23
C ILE A 52 -1.08 8.98 15.71
N PHE A 53 -2.37 9.27 15.55
CA PHE A 53 -2.97 10.55 15.94
C PHE A 53 -3.22 10.67 17.44
N ILE A 54 -3.16 9.58 18.20
CA ILE A 54 -3.26 9.58 19.66
C ILE A 54 -1.86 9.53 20.29
N THR A 55 -1.01 8.62 19.82
CA THR A 55 0.30 8.33 20.42
C THR A 55 1.30 9.46 20.18
N LEU A 56 1.44 9.93 18.94
CA LEU A 56 2.49 10.90 18.62
C LEU A 56 2.25 12.29 19.22
N PRO A 57 1.02 12.85 19.24
CA PRO A 57 0.79 14.10 19.95
C PRO A 57 1.10 14.02 21.45
N ASN A 58 0.81 12.89 22.09
CA ASN A 58 1.15 12.67 23.50
C ASN A 58 2.67 12.62 23.73
N VAL A 59 3.42 11.97 22.82
CA VAL A 59 4.89 11.99 22.83
C VAL A 59 5.40 13.42 22.71
N PHE A 60 4.95 14.16 21.69
CA PHE A 60 5.43 15.51 21.44
C PHE A 60 5.11 16.45 22.61
N ASN A 61 3.94 16.36 23.24
CA ASN A 61 3.58 17.21 24.38
C ASN A 61 4.54 17.07 25.58
N ASN A 62 5.16 15.90 25.76
CA ASN A 62 6.11 15.64 26.84
C ASN A 62 7.56 15.93 26.44
N MET A 63 7.83 16.27 25.18
CA MET A 63 9.14 16.68 24.71
C MET A 63 9.34 18.19 24.84
N ALA A 64 10.57 18.61 25.16
CA ALA A 64 10.95 20.00 25.04
C ALA A 64 10.76 20.48 23.58
N MET A 65 10.12 21.63 23.41
CA MET A 65 9.68 22.14 22.10
C MET A 65 8.77 21.17 21.31
N GLY A 66 7.93 20.40 22.00
CA GLY A 66 6.96 19.48 21.41
C GLY A 66 6.18 20.01 20.22
N ARG A 67 5.70 21.26 20.31
CA ARG A 67 4.96 21.93 19.21
C ARG A 67 5.80 22.06 17.93
N PHE A 68 7.10 22.31 18.04
CA PHE A 68 7.98 22.40 16.88
C PHE A 68 8.14 21.04 16.20
N TRP A 69 8.47 20.01 16.99
CA TRP A 69 8.64 18.64 16.48
C TRP A 69 7.34 18.06 15.93
N GLY A 70 6.21 18.27 16.60
CA GLY A 70 4.90 17.85 16.12
C GLY A 70 4.49 18.54 14.83
N THR A 71 4.71 19.85 14.71
CA THR A 71 4.42 20.58 13.46
C THR A 71 5.24 20.03 12.29
N LEU A 72 6.54 19.80 12.50
CA LEU A 72 7.42 19.27 11.47
C LEU A 72 7.01 17.85 11.05
N PHE A 73 6.64 17.01 12.03
CA PHE A 73 6.17 15.66 11.78
C PHE A 73 4.90 15.65 10.93
N PHE A 74 3.86 16.38 11.33
CA PHE A 74 2.60 16.42 10.58
C PHE A 74 2.78 17.06 9.19
N LEU A 75 3.68 18.03 9.05
CA LEU A 75 4.01 18.62 7.75
C LEU A 75 4.64 17.58 6.81
N PHE A 76 5.66 16.84 7.27
CA PHE A 76 6.29 15.79 6.47
C PHE A 76 5.36 14.62 6.19
N MET A 77 4.55 14.21 7.17
CA MET A 77 3.52 13.20 6.98
C MET A 77 2.49 13.63 5.92
N SER A 78 2.13 14.92 5.89
CA SER A 78 1.22 15.45 4.86
C SER A 78 1.84 15.42 3.47
N PHE A 79 3.12 15.79 3.32
CA PHE A 79 3.81 15.67 2.03
C PHE A 79 3.96 14.21 1.59
N ALA A 80 4.28 13.29 2.51
CA ALA A 80 4.34 11.87 2.22
C ALA A 80 2.98 11.34 1.75
N ALA A 81 1.91 11.62 2.49
CA ALA A 81 0.55 11.23 2.12
C ALA A 81 0.12 11.82 0.77
N MET A 82 0.42 13.10 0.52
CA MET A 82 0.12 13.77 -0.75
C MET A 82 0.83 13.10 -1.93
N SER A 83 2.10 12.70 -1.76
CA SER A 83 2.85 12.01 -2.81
C SER A 83 2.20 10.66 -3.18
N THR A 84 1.74 9.89 -2.20
CA THR A 84 1.04 8.61 -2.43
C THR A 84 -0.31 8.83 -3.10
N VAL A 85 -1.08 9.84 -2.69
CA VAL A 85 -2.39 10.15 -3.30
C VAL A 85 -2.22 10.56 -4.77
N VAL A 86 -1.24 11.42 -5.07
CA VAL A 86 -0.94 11.82 -6.45
C VAL A 86 -0.54 10.60 -7.29
N ALA A 87 0.27 9.70 -6.72
CA ALA A 87 0.69 8.48 -7.39
C ALA A 87 -0.49 7.55 -7.72
N VAL A 88 -1.40 7.33 -6.77
CA VAL A 88 -2.61 6.52 -6.98
C VAL A 88 -3.55 7.18 -8.00
N PHE A 89 -3.75 8.50 -7.91
CA PHE A 89 -4.60 9.22 -8.84
C PHE A 89 -4.06 9.17 -10.28
N GLN A 90 -2.74 9.28 -10.44
CA GLN A 90 -2.09 9.11 -11.73
C GLN A 90 -2.32 7.71 -12.31
N ASN A 91 -2.26 6.65 -11.49
CA ASN A 91 -2.56 5.30 -11.93
C ASN A 91 -4.00 5.15 -12.46
N ILE A 92 -4.98 5.69 -11.73
CA ILE A 92 -6.40 5.67 -12.14
C ILE A 92 -6.58 6.45 -13.44
N MET A 93 -5.97 7.63 -13.56
CA MET A 93 -6.06 8.42 -14.78
C MET A 93 -5.42 7.72 -15.98
N SER A 94 -4.22 7.16 -15.84
CA SER A 94 -3.56 6.44 -16.94
C SER A 94 -4.40 5.26 -17.41
N PHE A 95 -4.95 4.47 -16.49
CA PHE A 95 -5.87 3.38 -16.83
C PHE A 95 -7.12 3.87 -17.57
N ALA A 96 -7.74 4.95 -17.08
CA ALA A 96 -8.91 5.53 -17.73
C ALA A 96 -8.58 6.06 -19.14
N MET A 97 -7.44 6.71 -19.32
CA MET A 97 -6.99 7.21 -20.62
C MET A 97 -6.69 6.08 -21.60
N ASP A 98 -6.05 4.99 -21.15
CA ASP A 98 -5.70 3.85 -22.01
C ASP A 98 -6.94 3.11 -22.52
N ILE A 99 -7.99 2.99 -21.70
CA ILE A 99 -9.24 2.30 -22.09
C ILE A 99 -10.14 3.20 -22.94
N THR A 100 -10.30 4.46 -22.55
CA THR A 100 -11.29 5.37 -23.17
C THR A 100 -10.70 6.26 -24.27
N GLY A 101 -9.37 6.30 -24.40
CA GLY A 101 -8.67 7.20 -25.32
C GLY A 101 -8.86 8.69 -25.02
N CYS A 102 -9.40 9.04 -23.83
CA CYS A 102 -9.72 10.42 -23.51
C CYS A 102 -8.49 11.24 -23.11
N SER A 103 -8.58 12.57 -23.22
CA SER A 103 -7.47 13.44 -22.79
C SER A 103 -7.38 13.52 -21.26
N ALA A 104 -6.16 13.73 -20.74
CA ALA A 104 -5.89 13.81 -19.31
C ALA A 104 -6.82 14.79 -18.55
N LYS A 105 -7.19 15.91 -19.17
CA LYS A 105 -8.13 16.88 -18.59
C LYS A 105 -9.53 16.31 -18.41
N LYS A 106 -10.03 15.54 -19.38
CA LYS A 106 -11.34 14.88 -19.29
C LYS A 106 -11.30 13.74 -18.27
N ALA A 107 -10.23 12.93 -18.28
CA ALA A 107 -10.02 11.87 -17.30
C ALA A 107 -10.00 12.44 -15.87
N ALA A 108 -9.27 13.53 -15.62
CA ALA A 108 -9.21 14.17 -14.31
C ALA A 108 -10.56 14.75 -13.89
N ALA A 109 -11.26 15.44 -14.79
CA ALA A 109 -12.55 16.07 -14.49
C ALA A 109 -13.65 15.06 -14.12
N VAL A 110 -13.60 13.85 -14.66
CA VAL A 110 -14.55 12.77 -14.35
C VAL A 110 -14.11 11.96 -13.13
N ASN A 111 -12.83 11.59 -13.03
CA ASN A 111 -12.36 10.75 -11.91
C ASN A 111 -12.32 11.50 -10.58
N LEU A 112 -12.01 12.81 -10.57
CA LEU A 112 -11.94 13.59 -9.34
C LEU A 112 -13.25 13.60 -8.53
N PRO A 113 -14.43 13.95 -9.09
CA PRO A 113 -15.69 13.90 -8.35
C PRO A 113 -16.07 12.47 -7.96
N ILE A 114 -15.74 11.46 -8.78
CA ILE A 114 -16.03 10.05 -8.45
C ILE A 114 -15.24 9.62 -7.21
N VAL A 115 -13.92 9.87 -7.18
CA VAL A 115 -13.07 9.52 -6.04
C VAL A 115 -13.48 10.30 -4.79
N LEU A 116 -13.84 11.57 -4.93
CA LEU A 116 -14.37 12.36 -3.81
C LEU A 116 -15.66 11.75 -3.26
N ILE A 117 -16.62 11.41 -4.12
CA ILE A 117 -17.89 10.81 -3.68
C ILE A 117 -17.65 9.43 -3.04
N LEU A 118 -16.75 8.61 -3.59
CA LEU A 118 -16.43 7.29 -3.06
C LEU A 118 -15.67 7.34 -1.73
N SER A 119 -14.93 8.42 -1.44
CA SER A 119 -14.22 8.59 -0.16
C SER A 119 -15.10 9.19 0.96
N LEU A 120 -16.24 9.81 0.63
CA LEU A 120 -17.18 10.35 1.63
C LEU A 120 -17.75 9.28 2.58
N PRO A 121 -18.19 8.09 2.12
CA PRO A 121 -18.63 7.01 3.01
C PRO A 121 -17.58 6.62 4.06
N CYS A 122 -16.31 6.50 3.66
CA CYS A 122 -15.21 6.20 4.56
C CYS A 122 -15.04 7.28 5.64
N LEU A 123 -15.04 8.56 5.24
CA LEU A 123 -14.95 9.69 6.17
C LEU A 123 -16.14 9.77 7.13
N LEU A 124 -17.35 9.58 6.61
CA LEU A 124 -18.59 9.62 7.39
C LEU A 124 -18.77 8.39 8.28
N GLY A 125 -18.13 7.26 7.92
CA GLY A 125 -18.12 6.02 8.69
C GLY A 125 -17.53 6.18 10.10
N PHE A 126 -16.63 7.14 10.29
CA PHE A 126 -16.07 7.48 11.61
C PHE A 126 -17.01 8.32 12.50
N ASN A 127 -18.14 8.80 11.97
CA ASN A 127 -19.04 9.70 12.70
C ASN A 127 -20.53 9.39 12.43
N VAL A 128 -21.10 9.96 11.36
CA VAL A 128 -22.55 9.94 11.09
C VAL A 128 -23.03 8.56 10.60
N LEU A 129 -22.17 7.82 9.90
CA LEU A 129 -22.46 6.48 9.38
C LEU A 129 -21.84 5.37 10.26
N SER A 130 -21.45 5.68 11.50
CA SER A 130 -20.89 4.70 12.44
C SER A 130 -21.85 3.57 12.83
N TRP A 131 -23.15 3.74 12.53
CA TRP A 131 -24.18 2.71 12.67
C TRP A 131 -24.21 1.71 11.50
N ILE A 132 -23.58 2.03 10.37
CA ILE A 132 -23.43 1.12 9.24
C ILE A 132 -22.25 0.21 9.56
N GLN A 133 -22.57 -0.99 10.02
CA GLN A 133 -21.62 -2.02 10.41
C GLN A 133 -21.70 -3.20 9.42
N PRO A 134 -21.16 -3.04 8.19
CA PRO A 134 -21.40 -3.96 7.09
C PRO A 134 -20.76 -5.34 7.30
N LEU A 135 -19.84 -5.45 8.26
CA LEU A 135 -19.00 -6.63 8.48
C LEU A 135 -19.08 -7.21 9.91
N GLY A 136 -19.96 -6.68 10.76
CA GLY A 136 -20.15 -7.13 12.15
C GLY A 136 -20.04 -6.01 13.18
N GLU A 137 -20.37 -6.31 14.45
CA GLU A 137 -20.35 -5.32 15.53
C GLU A 137 -18.96 -4.66 15.66
N GLY A 138 -18.93 -3.32 15.61
CA GLY A 138 -17.70 -2.53 15.74
C GLY A 138 -16.92 -2.30 14.44
N THR A 139 -17.34 -2.88 13.30
CA THR A 139 -16.72 -2.62 12.00
C THR A 139 -17.30 -1.37 11.33
N GLY A 140 -16.44 -0.47 10.88
CA GLY A 140 -16.83 0.70 10.09
C GLY A 140 -16.75 0.45 8.57
N ILE A 141 -17.04 1.49 7.80
CA ILE A 141 -16.91 1.47 6.33
C ILE A 141 -15.44 1.31 5.91
N LEU A 142 -14.50 1.90 6.65
CA LEU A 142 -13.07 1.74 6.37
C LEU A 142 -12.63 0.26 6.48
N ASP A 143 -13.12 -0.47 7.47
CA ASP A 143 -12.77 -1.88 7.66
C ASP A 143 -13.29 -2.75 6.51
N LEU A 144 -14.45 -2.38 5.93
CA LEU A 144 -14.95 -3.00 4.71
C LEU A 144 -14.09 -2.72 3.49
N GLU A 145 -13.68 -1.46 3.31
CA GLU A 145 -12.77 -1.09 2.23
C GLU A 145 -11.43 -1.80 2.36
N ASP A 146 -10.88 -1.87 3.57
CA ASP A 146 -9.64 -2.58 3.87
C ASP A 146 -9.79 -4.09 3.65
N PHE A 147 -10.90 -4.69 4.06
CA PHE A 147 -11.18 -6.10 3.80
C PHE A 147 -11.26 -6.40 2.28
N ILE A 148 -11.96 -5.57 1.51
CA ILE A 148 -12.09 -5.76 0.06
C ILE A 148 -10.75 -5.55 -0.64
N VAL A 149 -9.98 -4.54 -0.25
CA VAL A 149 -8.76 -4.18 -0.96
C VAL A 149 -7.57 -4.98 -0.42
N SER A 150 -7.24 -4.83 0.85
CA SER A 150 -6.03 -5.34 1.48
C SER A 150 -6.06 -6.86 1.67
N ASN A 151 -7.21 -7.43 2.07
CA ASN A 151 -7.31 -8.88 2.30
C ASN A 151 -7.69 -9.66 1.05
N ASN A 152 -8.35 -9.03 0.07
CA ASN A 152 -8.84 -9.72 -1.13
C ASN A 152 -8.14 -9.30 -2.42
N LEU A 153 -8.30 -8.04 -2.85
CA LEU A 153 -7.81 -7.61 -4.17
C LEU A 153 -6.28 -7.62 -4.26
N LEU A 154 -5.54 -7.20 -3.23
CA LEU A 154 -4.07 -7.20 -3.26
C LEU A 154 -3.48 -8.62 -3.30
N PRO A 155 -3.88 -9.58 -2.44
CA PRO A 155 -3.36 -10.94 -2.50
C PRO A 155 -3.78 -11.69 -3.76
N LEU A 156 -5.04 -11.57 -4.18
CA LEU A 156 -5.52 -12.22 -5.41
C LEU A 156 -4.91 -11.60 -6.66
N GLY A 157 -4.83 -10.28 -6.72
CA GLY A 157 -4.19 -9.55 -7.81
C GLY A 157 -2.71 -9.91 -7.94
N SER A 158 -1.97 -9.94 -6.84
CA SER A 158 -0.56 -10.37 -6.83
C SER A 158 -0.38 -11.83 -7.25
N LEU A 159 -1.29 -12.73 -6.86
CA LEU A 159 -1.28 -14.12 -7.31
C LEU A 159 -1.50 -14.22 -8.83
N ILE A 160 -2.45 -13.47 -9.38
CA ILE A 160 -2.71 -13.44 -10.83
C ILE A 160 -1.48 -12.90 -11.58
N TYR A 161 -0.89 -11.79 -11.13
CA TYR A 161 0.32 -11.23 -11.74
C TYR A 161 1.49 -12.22 -11.69
N LEU A 162 1.67 -12.88 -10.55
CA LEU A 162 2.74 -13.86 -10.38
C LEU A 162 2.53 -15.08 -11.28
N LEU A 163 1.31 -15.62 -11.34
CA LEU A 163 0.97 -16.72 -12.24
C LEU A 163 1.16 -16.30 -13.71
N PHE A 164 0.82 -15.07 -14.07
CA PHE A 164 1.07 -14.55 -15.42
C PHE A 164 2.56 -14.47 -15.75
N CYS A 165 3.41 -14.04 -14.81
CA CYS A 165 4.86 -13.97 -15.00
C CYS A 165 5.56 -15.35 -15.01
N THR A 166 5.04 -16.31 -14.26
CA THR A 166 5.68 -17.64 -14.08
C THR A 166 5.13 -18.72 -15.00
N SER A 167 3.84 -18.64 -15.37
CA SER A 167 3.15 -19.64 -16.20
C SER A 167 3.56 -19.55 -17.66
N ARG A 168 3.53 -20.71 -18.34
CA ARG A 168 3.79 -20.85 -19.78
C ARG A 168 2.71 -20.21 -20.66
N TYR A 169 1.50 -20.02 -20.12
CA TYR A 169 0.37 -19.42 -20.83
C TYR A 169 0.32 -17.89 -20.72
N GLY A 170 1.15 -17.28 -19.87
CA GLY A 170 1.26 -15.84 -19.72
C GLY A 170 2.52 -15.29 -20.39
N TRP A 171 3.24 -14.44 -19.66
CA TRP A 171 4.51 -13.84 -20.10
C TRP A 171 5.63 -14.88 -20.19
N GLY A 172 5.62 -15.87 -19.30
CA GLY A 172 6.62 -16.93 -19.20
C GLY A 172 7.92 -16.46 -18.55
N PHE A 173 8.44 -17.29 -17.63
CA PHE A 173 9.58 -16.92 -16.77
C PHE A 173 10.86 -16.50 -17.54
N LYS A 174 11.10 -17.03 -18.75
CA LYS A 174 12.25 -16.65 -19.57
C LYS A 174 12.15 -15.23 -20.13
N ASN A 175 10.97 -14.85 -20.60
CA ASN A 175 10.72 -13.51 -21.13
C ASN A 175 10.63 -12.48 -19.98
N PHE A 176 10.09 -12.88 -18.82
CA PHE A 176 10.13 -12.08 -17.59
C PHE A 176 11.58 -11.80 -17.18
N LEU A 177 12.44 -12.82 -17.13
CA LEU A 177 13.86 -12.66 -16.82
C LEU A 177 14.58 -11.77 -17.85
N ALA A 178 14.21 -11.82 -19.12
CA ALA A 178 14.81 -10.99 -20.16
C ALA A 178 14.49 -9.51 -19.94
N GLU A 179 13.23 -9.17 -19.67
CA GLU A 179 12.78 -7.79 -19.41
C GLU A 179 13.29 -7.28 -18.05
N ALA A 180 13.19 -8.08 -16.98
CA ALA A 180 13.60 -7.68 -15.64
C ALA A 180 15.12 -7.46 -15.50
N ASN A 181 15.90 -8.07 -16.38
CA ASN A 181 17.37 -7.94 -16.45
C ASN A 181 17.83 -7.01 -17.56
N GLU A 182 16.93 -6.33 -18.24
CA GLU A 182 17.29 -5.30 -19.20
C GLU A 182 17.90 -4.09 -18.45
N GLY A 183 18.94 -3.49 -19.03
CA GLY A 183 19.71 -2.41 -18.41
C GLY A 183 20.89 -2.85 -17.54
N LYS A 184 21.49 -1.89 -16.83
CA LYS A 184 22.65 -2.11 -15.95
C LYS A 184 22.22 -2.18 -14.48
N GLY A 185 22.68 -3.20 -13.75
CA GLY A 185 22.45 -3.35 -12.31
C GLY A 185 22.33 -4.80 -11.85
N ILE A 186 21.74 -5.00 -10.66
CA ILE A 186 21.57 -6.32 -10.04
C ILE A 186 20.58 -7.14 -10.89
N LYS A 187 20.99 -8.34 -11.31
CA LYS A 187 20.16 -9.23 -12.11
C LYS A 187 19.31 -10.13 -11.24
N PHE A 188 18.09 -10.40 -11.69
CA PHE A 188 17.19 -11.37 -11.10
C PHE A 188 17.78 -12.79 -11.19
N PRO A 189 17.99 -13.49 -10.06
CA PRO A 189 18.55 -14.84 -10.07
C PRO A 189 17.62 -15.85 -10.73
N ALA A 190 18.08 -16.50 -11.81
CA ALA A 190 17.29 -17.52 -12.50
C ALA A 190 16.96 -18.75 -11.63
N GLY A 191 17.76 -19.03 -10.60
CA GLY A 191 17.53 -20.10 -9.62
C GLY A 191 16.33 -19.86 -8.69
N LEU A 192 15.87 -18.61 -8.54
CA LEU A 192 14.67 -18.28 -7.75
C LEU A 192 13.36 -18.67 -8.43
N ARG A 193 13.40 -19.26 -9.63
CA ARG A 193 12.19 -19.70 -10.33
C ARG A 193 11.28 -20.56 -9.47
N VAL A 194 11.85 -21.52 -8.74
CA VAL A 194 11.08 -22.44 -7.88
C VAL A 194 10.46 -21.67 -6.72
N TYR A 195 11.22 -20.76 -6.11
CA TYR A 195 10.73 -19.89 -5.04
C TYR A 195 9.57 -19.01 -5.52
N VAL A 196 9.74 -18.33 -6.65
CA VAL A 196 8.71 -17.43 -7.20
C VAL A 196 7.49 -18.20 -7.70
N SER A 197 7.66 -19.39 -8.28
CA SER A 197 6.54 -20.13 -8.89
C SER A 197 5.76 -20.99 -7.91
N PHE A 198 6.32 -21.33 -6.74
CA PHE A 198 5.68 -22.24 -5.77
C PHE A 198 5.62 -21.68 -4.36
N ILE A 199 6.71 -21.10 -3.86
CA ILE A 199 6.77 -20.62 -2.46
C ILE A 199 5.98 -19.32 -2.30
N ILE A 200 6.16 -18.34 -3.19
CA ILE A 200 5.43 -17.06 -3.09
C ILE A 200 3.91 -17.25 -3.23
N PRO A 201 3.37 -18.03 -4.18
CA PRO A 201 1.93 -18.33 -4.23
C PRO A 201 1.39 -18.94 -2.95
N LEU A 202 2.15 -19.85 -2.34
CA LEU A 202 1.76 -20.50 -1.10
C LEU A 202 1.72 -19.49 0.05
N ILE A 203 2.71 -18.60 0.15
CA ILE A 203 2.70 -17.51 1.13
C ILE A 203 1.49 -16.59 0.90
N LEU A 204 1.19 -16.22 -0.34
CA LEU A 204 0.03 -15.38 -0.67
C LEU A 204 -1.29 -16.05 -0.29
N LEU A 205 -1.42 -17.37 -0.52
CA LEU A 205 -2.58 -18.13 -0.08
C LEU A 205 -2.71 -18.18 1.44
N VAL A 206 -1.58 -18.34 2.15
CA VAL A 206 -1.58 -18.29 3.63
C VAL A 206 -2.00 -16.91 4.13
N ILE A 207 -1.48 -15.83 3.54
CA ILE A 207 -1.87 -14.45 3.89
C ILE A 207 -3.36 -14.22 3.63
N PHE A 208 -3.86 -14.69 2.48
CA PHE A 208 -5.27 -14.60 2.13
C PHE A 208 -6.14 -15.32 3.18
N VAL A 209 -5.79 -16.57 3.53
CA VAL A 209 -6.51 -17.32 4.57
C VAL A 209 -6.39 -16.66 5.95
N GLN A 210 -5.22 -16.15 6.32
CA GLN A 210 -5.01 -15.43 7.58
C GLN A 210 -5.82 -14.14 7.65
N GLY A 211 -5.93 -13.39 6.56
CA GLY A 211 -6.77 -12.19 6.50
C GLY A 211 -8.24 -12.51 6.79
N TYR A 212 -8.74 -13.65 6.30
CA TYR A 212 -10.09 -14.12 6.62
C TYR A 212 -10.21 -14.61 8.08
N ILE A 213 -9.24 -15.37 8.58
CA ILE A 213 -9.25 -15.86 9.97
C ILE A 213 -9.20 -14.70 10.96
N SER A 214 -8.31 -13.73 10.74
CA SER A 214 -8.16 -12.56 11.63
C SER A 214 -9.39 -11.67 11.64
N PHE A 215 -10.22 -11.73 10.60
CA PHE A 215 -11.36 -10.84 10.43
C PHE A 215 -12.68 -11.49 10.90
N PHE A 216 -12.85 -12.80 10.72
CA PHE A 216 -14.07 -13.53 11.10
C PHE A 216 -13.92 -14.48 12.30
N GLY A 217 -12.70 -14.74 12.77
CA GLY A 217 -12.39 -15.65 13.88
C GLY A 217 -12.05 -14.90 15.15
#